data_AF-A0A1Q9S8D3-F1
#
_entry.id   AF-A0A1Q9S8D3-F1
#
_cell.length_a   1.000
_cell.length_b   1.000
_cell.length_c   1.000
_cell.angle_alpha   90.00
_cell.angle_beta   90.00
_cell.angle_gamma   90.00
#
_symmetry.space_group_name_H-M   'P 1'
#
loop_
_entity.id
_entity.type
_entity.pdbx_description
1 polymer ?
#
loop_
_entity_poly.entity_id
_entity_poly.type
_entity_poly.pdbx_seq_one_letter_code
_entity_poly.pdbx_strand_id
1 'polypeptide(L)'
;MLDVPHVVLGGDLAVLGEHLVRPVRQTITRHLHADRAATVALAELGDLDGALGGVALVLHDPSIPFTGPLAPRHLTGTGTA
;
A
#
# COMPACT_ATOMS: atom_id res chain seq x y z
N MET A 1 -3.51 -16.83 11.47
CA MET A 1 -2.49 -16.51 10.44
C MET A 1 -3.18 -15.66 9.39
N LEU A 2 -2.61 -14.52 9.02
CA LEU A 2 -3.17 -13.58 8.04
C LEU A 2 -2.95 -14.14 6.63
N ASP A 3 -3.99 -14.19 5.80
CA ASP A 3 -3.85 -14.54 4.38
C ASP A 3 -3.54 -13.26 3.59
N VAL A 4 -2.30 -13.12 3.13
CA VAL A 4 -1.79 -11.86 2.57
C VAL A 4 -1.44 -12.05 1.10
N PRO A 5 -2.36 -11.70 0.17
CA PRO A 5 -2.11 -11.84 -1.26
C PRO A 5 -1.11 -10.79 -1.80
N HIS A 6 -0.94 -9.67 -1.10
CA HIS A 6 -0.08 -8.57 -1.51
C HIS A 6 0.80 -8.09 -0.36
N VAL A 7 2.10 -8.05 -0.59
CA VAL A 7 3.11 -7.52 0.33
C VAL A 7 3.78 -6.34 -0.35
N VAL A 8 3.79 -5.19 0.32
CA VAL A 8 4.52 -4.00 -0.14
C VAL A 8 5.67 -3.74 0.82
N LEU A 9 6.88 -3.63 0.29
CA LEU A 9 8.10 -3.30 1.02
C LEU A 9 8.34 -1.80 0.94
N GLY A 10 8.11 -1.08 2.04
CA GLY A 10 8.29 0.37 2.15
C GLY A 10 9.49 0.79 2.99
N GLY A 11 9.60 2.11 3.18
CA GLY A 11 10.68 2.76 3.93
C GLY A 11 12.07 2.52 3.34
N ASP A 12 13.10 2.62 4.20
CA ASP A 12 14.52 2.50 3.81
C ASP A 12 14.87 1.20 3.08
N LEU A 13 14.06 0.15 3.30
CA LEU A 13 14.22 -1.14 2.63
C LEU A 13 13.95 -1.05 1.12
N ALA A 14 13.11 -0.12 0.67
CA ALA A 14 12.82 0.08 -0.73
C ALA A 14 14.06 0.56 -1.52
N VAL A 15 15.01 1.23 -0.86
CA VAL A 15 16.27 1.70 -1.46
C VAL A 15 17.12 0.54 -2.00
N LEU A 16 17.00 -0.66 -1.40
CA LEU A 16 17.74 -1.85 -1.81
C LEU A 16 17.20 -2.48 -3.10
N GLY A 17 16.00 -2.08 -3.55
CA GLY A 17 15.46 -2.50 -4.84
C GLY A 17 15.32 -4.02 -4.98
N GLU A 18 15.60 -4.52 -6.18
CA GLU A 18 15.53 -5.96 -6.50
C GLU A 18 16.49 -6.84 -5.70
N HIS A 19 17.56 -6.27 -5.13
CA HIS A 19 18.47 -7.02 -4.25
C HIS A 19 17.77 -7.49 -2.97
N LEU A 20 16.75 -6.77 -2.51
CA LEU A 20 15.90 -7.18 -1.39
C LEU A 20 14.63 -7.90 -1.86
N VAL A 21 13.96 -7.41 -2.90
CA VAL A 21 12.67 -7.96 -3.36
C VAL A 21 12.80 -9.43 -3.73
N ARG A 22 13.86 -9.79 -4.48
CA ARG A 22 14.07 -11.16 -4.95
C ARG A 22 14.21 -12.19 -3.81
N PRO A 23 15.11 -12.02 -2.82
CA PRO A 23 15.20 -12.98 -1.71
C PRO A 23 13.95 -12.99 -0.83
N VAL A 24 13.24 -11.87 -0.66
CA VAL A 24 11.97 -11.82 0.06
C VAL A 24 10.91 -12.65 -0.67
N ARG A 25 10.75 -12.48 -1.99
CA ARG A 25 9.85 -13.28 -2.82
C ARG A 25 10.15 -14.77 -2.67
N GLN A 26 11.42 -15.17 -2.80
CA GLN A 26 11.83 -16.56 -2.64
C GLN A 26 11.49 -17.11 -1.25
N THR A 27 11.72 -16.32 -0.21
CA THR A 27 11.44 -16.72 1.17
C THR A 27 9.94 -16.91 1.39
N ILE A 28 9.12 -15.99 0.89
CA ILE A 28 7.67 -16.08 0.99
C ILE A 28 7.16 -17.31 0.22
N THR A 29 7.58 -17.51 -1.03
CA THR A 29 7.19 -18.68 -1.84
C THR A 29 7.57 -20.01 -1.17
N ARG A 30 8.71 -20.08 -0.48
CA ARG A 30 9.14 -21.30 0.24
C ARG A 30 8.26 -21.65 1.44
N HIS A 31 7.62 -20.68 2.06
CA HIS A 31 6.85 -20.88 3.30
C HIS A 31 5.33 -20.78 3.10
N LEU A 32 4.87 -20.36 1.92
CA LEU A 32 3.46 -20.41 1.56
C LEU A 32 3.03 -21.84 1.17
N HIS A 33 1.79 -22.18 1.48
CA HIS A 33 1.16 -23.39 0.97
C HIS A 33 1.09 -23.34 -0.56
N ALA A 34 1.21 -24.50 -1.22
CA ALA A 34 1.29 -24.60 -2.68
C ALA A 34 0.12 -23.93 -3.44
N ASP A 35 -1.06 -23.86 -2.81
CA ASP A 35 -2.26 -23.24 -3.38
C ASP A 35 -2.35 -21.73 -3.13
N ARG A 36 -1.32 -21.13 -2.49
CA ARG A 36 -1.30 -19.70 -2.15
C ARG A 36 -0.16 -18.99 -2.85
N ALA A 37 -0.50 -17.91 -3.53
CA ALA A 37 0.44 -16.98 -4.11
C ALA A 37 0.37 -15.64 -3.37
N ALA A 38 1.53 -15.04 -3.13
CA ALA A 38 1.64 -13.66 -2.69
C ALA A 38 2.51 -12.88 -3.66
N THR A 39 2.06 -11.71 -4.06
CA THR A 39 2.87 -10.76 -4.83
C THR A 39 3.65 -9.88 -3.87
N VAL A 40 4.92 -9.62 -4.18
CA VAL A 40 5.76 -8.71 -3.38
C VAL A 40 6.20 -7.56 -4.25
N ALA A 41 5.90 -6.32 -3.88
CA ALA A 41 6.29 -5.11 -4.59
C ALA A 41 7.06 -4.15 -3.67
N LEU A 42 7.75 -3.18 -4.26
CA LEU A 42 8.31 -2.04 -3.54
C LEU A 42 7.28 -0.92 -3.45
N ALA A 43 7.33 -0.13 -2.39
CA ALA A 43 6.57 1.10 -2.30
C ALA A 43 7.09 2.11 -3.34
N GLU A 44 6.17 2.75 -4.05
CA GLU A 44 6.49 3.76 -5.08
C GLU A 44 6.39 5.19 -4.54
N LEU A 45 5.68 5.38 -3.42
CA LEU A 45 5.40 6.67 -2.81
C LEU A 45 6.57 7.23 -1.99
N GLY A 46 7.58 6.39 -1.71
CA GLY A 46 8.76 6.76 -0.92
C GLY A 46 8.39 7.41 0.42
N ASP A 47 9.12 8.45 0.80
CA ASP A 47 8.97 9.17 2.08
C ASP A 47 7.58 9.80 2.31
N LEU A 48 6.76 9.88 1.27
CA LEU A 48 5.42 10.47 1.35
C LEU A 48 4.34 9.43 1.68
N ASP A 49 4.65 8.14 1.70
CA ASP A 49 3.67 7.05 1.84
C ASP A 49 2.79 7.20 3.10
N GLY A 50 3.39 7.46 4.26
CA GLY A 50 2.69 7.65 5.52
C GLY A 50 1.87 8.93 5.57
N ALA A 51 2.40 10.04 5.03
CA ALA A 51 1.70 11.31 5.00
C ALA A 51 0.48 11.27 4.07
N LEU A 52 0.64 10.71 2.87
CA LEU A 52 -0.45 10.55 1.90
C LEU A 52 -1.49 9.54 2.39
N GLY A 53 -1.07 8.45 3.03
CA GLY A 53 -1.97 7.52 3.70
C GLY A 53 -2.80 8.19 4.79
N GLY A 54 -2.17 9.03 5.63
CA GLY A 54 -2.86 9.80 6.66
C GLY A 54 -3.88 10.79 6.10
N VAL A 55 -3.53 11.53 5.04
CA VAL A 55 -4.47 12.43 4.35
C VAL A 55 -5.63 11.64 3.75
N ALA A 56 -5.36 10.52 3.08
CA ALA A 56 -6.40 9.67 2.50
C ALA A 56 -7.36 9.13 3.56
N LEU A 57 -6.84 8.70 4.72
CA LEU A 57 -7.66 8.26 5.85
C LEU A 57 -8.57 9.39 6.36
N VAL A 58 -8.02 10.59 6.56
CA VAL A 58 -8.82 11.75 7.01
C VAL A 58 -9.89 12.13 5.98
N LEU A 59 -9.56 12.12 4.69
CA LEU A 59 -10.52 12.43 3.63
C LEU A 59 -11.62 11.37 3.50
N HIS A 60 -11.35 10.13 3.92
CA HIS A 60 -12.33 9.03 3.86
C HIS A 60 -13.14 8.87 5.15
N ASP A 61 -12.74 9.53 6.25
CA ASP A 61 -13.46 9.47 7.52
C ASP A 61 -14.52 10.58 7.61
N PRO A 62 -15.82 10.25 7.52
CA PRO A 62 -16.88 11.25 7.59
C PRO A 62 -17.04 11.87 8.99
N SER A 63 -16.43 11.29 10.01
CA SER A 63 -16.48 11.79 11.39
C SER A 63 -15.43 12.87 11.69
N ILE A 64 -14.43 13.03 10.81
CA ILE A 64 -13.39 14.05 10.98
C ILE A 64 -13.82 15.33 10.25
N PRO A 65 -14.12 16.42 10.98
CA PRO A 65 -14.51 17.67 10.35
C PRO A 65 -13.32 18.27 9.59
N PHE A 66 -13.44 18.36 8.27
CA PHE A 66 -12.45 19.04 7.44
C PHE A 66 -12.66 20.57 7.50
N THR A 67 -11.75 21.30 8.13
CA THR A 67 -11.82 22.76 8.29
C THR A 67 -10.91 23.54 7.31
N GLY A 68 -10.37 22.87 6.29
CA GLY A 68 -9.55 23.52 5.26
C GLY A 68 -10.37 24.34 4.26
N PRO A 69 -9.73 25.23 3.48
CA PRO A 69 -10.42 26.15 2.57
C PRO A 69 -11.08 25.47 1.35
N LEU A 70 -10.82 24.19 1.12
CA LEU A 70 -11.33 23.41 0.00
C LEU A 70 -12.19 22.27 0.53
N ALA A 71 -13.50 22.31 0.33
CA ALA A 71 -14.36 21.18 0.67
C ALA A 71 -13.86 19.88 0.01
N PRO A 72 -13.82 18.74 0.71
CA PRO A 72 -13.49 17.45 0.10
C PRO A 72 -14.43 17.21 -1.07
N ARG A 73 -13.90 17.14 -2.30
CA ARG A 73 -14.70 16.73 -3.44
C ARG A 73 -14.96 15.23 -3.28
N HIS A 74 -16.23 14.83 -3.23
CA HIS A 74 -16.60 13.43 -3.32
C HIS A 74 -15.90 12.83 -4.55
N LEU A 75 -15.01 11.86 -4.33
CA LEU A 75 -14.43 11.03 -5.40
C LEU A 75 -15.51 10.06 -5.89
N THR A 76 -16.61 10.58 -6.44
CA THR A 76 -17.60 9.79 -7.19
C THR A 76 -17.09 9.57 -8.60
N GLY A 77 -16.00 8.82 -8.71
CA GLY A 77 -15.50 8.29 -9.97
C GLY A 77 -16.08 6.92 -10.24
N THR A 78 -17.37 6.85 -10.57
CA THR A 78 -17.90 5.72 -11.35
C THR A 78 -17.54 5.94 -12.81
N GLY A 79 -16.64 5.11 -13.34
CA GLY A 79 -16.35 4.96 -14.78
C GLY A 79 -15.37 3.80 -14.91
N THR A 80 -15.78 2.54 -15.11
CA THR A 80 -16.32 1.91 -16.34
C THR A 80 -15.58 2.26 -17.62
N ALA A 81 -15.02 1.21 -18.22
CA ALA A 81 -14.36 1.04 -19.53
C ALA A 81 -12.84 1.28 -19.55
#